data_AF-A0A9Q7EX60-F1
#
_entry.id   AF-A0A9Q7EX60-F1
#
_cell.length_a   1.000
_cell.length_b   1.000
_cell.length_c   1.000
_cell.angle_alpha   90.00
_cell.angle_beta   90.00
_cell.angle_gamma   90.00
#
_symmetry.space_group_name_H-M   'P 1'
#
loop_
_entity.id
_entity.type
_entity.pdbx_description
1 polymer ?
#
loop_
_entity_poly.entity_id
_entity_poly.type
_entity_poly.pdbx_seq_one_letter_code
_entity_poly.pdbx_strand_id
1 'polypeptide(L)'
;MRRKGFPAVLLLFFWVLGPGLAEACTTIIVTRGASKDGSVMVSHSDDNDLSDQRIVYVPAQDHAPGSMRPVYCSAVAMGDFPEYNSYGHRRMVAPERAPAYGGEGEPSIPLGQIPQVPHTYAYFDGNYGIMNEHQLLFGECTDGSKVTPGPEPGRRILYSSELSRIALERCRTAREAIALMGDLIERYGLYGTGETLPVADREEGWVMEMAPSPDGEGGLWVAKKVPDGEVFVAANQFRIRQIDPDDPDVMFSKNLHEVARRHGWWNPEEGPLDWLRTVSLGEYNHPYYSLRRVWRVFSLIAPSKGFSPWVEDGFTAAYPFSVRPDAKLDVRDVMALHRDHYEGTEFDLTRGVAAGPFGYPDRFYGPYDGAGDVGDPSRRLDGAWERPLSVTYCGYAFVAQARSWLPDEVGGLLWLGLDKPSDTVFIPYHAGLTGLPESVEVVDTARFSRESAWWAFNFLSNYAGLKYSYMHAEIVELREELEKGFLQDLAVAERRALALLAVDAAKARAYLTELARRNTADTLARWWGLADHLIVKYNDGLLNEEGKMGQPLGYPRDWLSTTSWPTGPTTYERR
;
A
#
# COMPACT_ATOMS: atom_id res chain seq x y z
N MET A 1 -57.02 -27.64 34.50
CA MET A 1 -56.23 -26.52 33.96
C MET A 1 -54.74 -26.79 34.17
N ARG A 2 -54.04 -27.30 33.17
CA ARG A 2 -52.57 -27.48 33.19
C ARG A 2 -51.95 -26.40 32.28
N ARG A 3 -51.19 -25.47 32.85
CA ARG A 3 -50.42 -24.47 32.10
C ARG A 3 -49.17 -25.17 31.54
N LYS A 4 -48.97 -25.07 30.23
CA LYS A 4 -47.75 -25.49 29.52
C LYS A 4 -46.68 -24.42 29.72
N GLY A 5 -45.51 -24.80 30.22
CA GLY A 5 -44.31 -23.97 30.18
C GLY A 5 -43.57 -24.20 28.87
N PHE A 6 -43.26 -23.10 28.16
CA PHE A 6 -42.26 -23.08 27.09
C PHE A 6 -40.89 -22.79 27.73
N PRO A 7 -39.81 -23.52 27.40
CA PRO A 7 -38.47 -23.05 27.72
C PRO A 7 -38.04 -22.04 26.66
N ALA A 8 -37.63 -20.85 27.09
CA ALA A 8 -36.97 -19.86 26.25
C ALA A 8 -35.60 -20.41 25.85
N VAL A 9 -35.40 -20.64 24.55
CA VAL A 9 -34.08 -20.91 23.99
C VAL A 9 -33.37 -19.56 23.86
N LEU A 10 -32.45 -19.28 24.77
CA LEU A 10 -31.47 -18.21 24.63
C LEU A 10 -30.48 -18.64 23.55
N LEU A 11 -30.63 -18.11 22.33
CA LEU A 11 -29.60 -18.17 21.29
C LEU A 11 -28.52 -17.14 21.65
N LEU A 12 -27.48 -17.59 22.35
CA LEU A 12 -26.22 -16.88 22.47
C LEU A 12 -25.50 -16.95 21.11
N PHE A 13 -25.56 -15.86 20.34
CA PHE A 13 -24.65 -15.65 19.21
C PHE A 13 -23.25 -15.38 19.77
N PHE A 14 -22.41 -16.42 19.80
CA PHE A 14 -20.97 -16.24 19.93
C PHE A 14 -20.45 -15.67 18.61
N TRP A 15 -20.17 -14.37 18.60
CA TRP A 15 -19.29 -13.78 17.60
C TRP A 15 -17.88 -14.31 17.86
N VAL A 16 -17.46 -15.29 17.07
CA VAL A 16 -16.04 -15.63 16.98
C VAL A 16 -15.41 -14.57 16.09
N LEU A 17 -14.94 -13.48 16.72
CA LEU A 17 -13.95 -12.61 16.11
C LEU A 17 -12.68 -13.45 15.97
N GLY A 18 -12.45 -14.03 14.79
CA GLY A 18 -11.10 -14.42 14.41
C GLY A 18 -10.21 -13.18 14.42
N PRO A 19 -8.90 -13.30 14.69
CA PRO A 19 -7.99 -12.20 14.43
C PRO A 19 -8.11 -11.86 12.94
N GLY A 20 -8.69 -10.71 12.62
CA GLY A 20 -8.59 -10.17 11.27
C GLY A 20 -7.13 -9.95 10.98
N LEU A 21 -6.64 -10.49 9.85
CA LEU A 21 -5.35 -10.08 9.30
C LEU A 21 -5.50 -8.58 8.98
N ALA A 22 -4.76 -7.73 9.68
CA ALA A 22 -4.65 -6.34 9.28
C ALA A 22 -3.78 -6.30 8.02
N GLU A 23 -4.28 -5.68 6.95
CA GLU A 23 -3.51 -5.43 5.74
C GLU A 23 -2.31 -4.55 6.11
N ALA A 24 -1.13 -4.86 5.57
CA ALA A 24 0.11 -4.30 6.06
C ALA A 24 0.84 -3.58 4.94
N CYS A 25 1.29 -2.34 5.12
CA CYS A 25 1.78 -1.52 4.01
C CYS A 25 3.09 -0.82 4.37
N THR A 26 3.82 -0.34 3.37
CA THR A 26 4.89 0.64 3.57
C THR A 26 4.63 1.86 2.70
N THR A 27 4.77 3.06 3.27
CA THR A 27 4.55 4.31 2.55
C THR A 27 5.63 5.35 2.81
N ILE A 28 5.93 6.16 1.80
CA ILE A 28 7.05 7.11 1.80
C ILE A 28 6.58 8.44 1.22
N ILE A 29 7.00 9.57 1.83
CA ILE A 29 6.94 10.89 1.21
C ILE A 29 8.36 11.34 0.88
N VAL A 30 8.58 11.79 -0.36
CA VAL A 30 9.78 12.55 -0.74
C VAL A 30 9.36 13.98 -1.06
N THR A 31 9.84 14.93 -0.26
CA THR A 31 9.55 16.35 -0.47
C THR A 31 10.34 16.92 -1.66
N ARG A 32 9.91 18.09 -2.15
CA ARG A 32 10.54 18.82 -3.26
C ARG A 32 12.05 18.99 -3.10
N GLY A 33 12.50 19.40 -1.91
CA GLY A 33 13.91 19.61 -1.62
C GLY A 33 14.73 18.31 -1.63
N ALA A 34 14.07 17.17 -1.36
CA ALA A 34 14.69 15.84 -1.31
C ALA A 34 14.71 15.14 -2.67
N SER A 35 13.87 15.56 -3.61
CA SER A 35 13.88 15.01 -4.97
C SER A 35 14.93 15.67 -5.88
N LYS A 36 15.41 14.92 -6.87
CA LYS A 36 16.42 15.39 -7.86
C LYS A 36 15.85 16.45 -8.79
N ASP A 37 14.58 16.31 -9.19
CA ASP A 37 13.90 17.18 -10.17
C ASP A 37 12.99 18.25 -9.54
N GLY A 38 12.83 18.24 -8.22
CA GLY A 38 11.96 19.17 -7.50
C GLY A 38 10.49 18.75 -7.43
N SER A 39 10.16 17.51 -7.81
CA SER A 39 8.83 16.94 -7.60
C SER A 39 8.59 16.58 -6.14
N VAL A 40 7.31 16.46 -5.78
CA VAL A 40 6.89 15.78 -4.55
C VAL A 40 6.42 14.39 -4.92
N MET A 41 6.80 13.37 -4.15
CA MET A 41 6.41 11.99 -4.39
C MET A 41 5.78 11.37 -3.15
N VAL A 42 4.73 10.59 -3.37
CA VAL A 42 4.17 9.66 -2.38
C VAL A 42 4.23 8.26 -2.96
N SER A 43 4.74 7.30 -2.20
CA SER A 43 4.74 5.90 -2.62
C SER A 43 4.10 5.00 -1.58
N HIS A 44 3.59 3.85 -2.03
CA HIS A 44 2.83 2.93 -1.21
C HIS A 44 2.96 1.51 -1.79
N SER A 45 3.25 0.52 -0.94
CA SER A 45 3.03 -0.89 -1.22
C SER A 45 1.76 -1.35 -0.49
N ASP A 46 0.71 -1.71 -1.24
CA ASP A 46 -0.55 -2.21 -0.68
C ASP A 46 -0.43 -3.73 -0.52
N ASP A 47 -0.04 -4.19 0.66
CA ASP A 47 0.14 -5.62 0.95
C ASP A 47 -1.15 -6.18 1.56
N ASN A 48 -1.95 -6.79 0.69
CA ASN A 48 -3.39 -6.95 0.87
C ASN A 48 -3.94 -8.38 0.63
N ASP A 49 -3.10 -9.41 0.73
CA ASP A 49 -3.50 -10.84 0.75
C ASP A 49 -4.51 -11.30 -0.32
N LEU A 50 -4.28 -10.97 -1.60
CA LEU A 50 -5.16 -11.31 -2.73
C LEU A 50 -6.57 -10.69 -2.66
N SER A 51 -6.75 -9.62 -1.89
CA SER A 51 -7.90 -8.72 -1.97
C SER A 51 -8.07 -8.14 -3.38
N ASP A 52 -9.03 -7.24 -3.57
CA ASP A 52 -9.30 -6.61 -4.86
C ASP A 52 -8.08 -5.85 -5.39
N GLN A 53 -7.47 -6.31 -6.49
CA GLN A 53 -6.24 -5.72 -7.07
C GLN A 53 -6.49 -4.71 -8.19
N ARG A 54 -7.76 -4.36 -8.44
CA ARG A 54 -8.09 -3.43 -9.52
C ARG A 54 -7.59 -2.03 -9.17
N ILE A 55 -6.93 -1.37 -10.11
CA ILE A 55 -6.75 0.08 -10.05
C ILE A 55 -7.79 0.69 -10.95
N VAL A 56 -8.63 1.56 -10.41
CA VAL A 56 -9.83 2.06 -11.08
C VAL A 56 -9.66 3.55 -11.39
N TYR A 57 -10.01 3.95 -12.61
CA TYR A 57 -10.20 5.36 -12.94
C TYR A 57 -11.63 5.77 -12.59
N VAL A 58 -11.75 6.70 -11.63
CA VAL A 58 -13.03 7.31 -11.27
C VAL A 58 -13.14 8.66 -12.01
N PRO A 59 -14.13 8.83 -12.90
CA PRO A 59 -14.27 10.07 -13.66
C PRO A 59 -14.79 11.21 -12.79
N ALA A 60 -14.44 12.45 -13.18
CA ALA A 60 -15.07 13.66 -12.64
C ALA A 60 -16.58 13.65 -12.94
N GLN A 61 -17.40 14.11 -12.00
CA GLN A 61 -18.85 14.12 -12.15
C GLN A 61 -19.48 15.44 -11.69
N ASP A 62 -20.54 15.85 -12.37
CA ASP A 62 -21.42 16.94 -11.92
C ASP A 62 -22.62 16.35 -11.19
N HIS A 63 -23.05 17.03 -10.12
CA HIS A 63 -24.12 16.57 -9.26
C HIS A 63 -25.22 17.63 -9.08
N ALA A 64 -26.47 17.17 -9.02
CA ALA A 64 -27.61 18.06 -8.80
C ALA A 64 -27.55 18.71 -7.39
N PRO A 65 -28.00 19.97 -7.25
CA PRO A 65 -28.08 20.62 -5.94
C PRO A 65 -28.88 19.81 -4.92
N GLY A 66 -28.35 19.68 -3.69
CA GLY A 66 -28.99 18.95 -2.60
C GLY A 66 -28.88 17.42 -2.70
N SER A 67 -28.11 16.89 -3.65
CA SER A 67 -27.79 15.46 -3.71
C SER A 67 -26.93 15.02 -2.52
N MET A 68 -26.94 13.71 -2.27
CA MET A 68 -26.18 13.06 -1.20
C MET A 68 -25.20 12.07 -1.81
N ARG A 69 -24.00 11.99 -1.25
CA ARG A 69 -22.95 11.05 -1.64
C ARG A 69 -23.02 9.82 -0.72
N PRO A 70 -23.27 8.61 -1.25
CA PRO A 70 -23.21 7.39 -0.45
C PRO A 70 -21.80 7.17 0.11
N VAL A 71 -21.71 6.63 1.32
CA VAL A 71 -20.47 6.25 2.00
C VAL A 71 -20.50 4.75 2.19
N TYR A 72 -19.57 4.03 1.58
CA TYR A 72 -19.54 2.57 1.59
C TYR A 72 -18.64 2.04 2.71
N CYS A 73 -19.03 0.89 3.29
CA CYS A 73 -18.16 0.16 4.21
C CYS A 73 -16.96 -0.41 3.44
N SER A 74 -15.86 -0.65 4.15
CA SER A 74 -14.59 -1.06 3.55
C SER A 74 -14.04 -2.28 4.28
N ALA A 75 -13.94 -3.41 3.56
CA ALA A 75 -13.46 -4.66 4.13
C ALA A 75 -11.99 -4.62 4.56
N VAL A 76 -11.17 -3.78 3.93
CA VAL A 76 -9.75 -3.60 4.33
C VAL A 76 -9.60 -3.05 5.75
N ALA A 77 -10.67 -2.52 6.36
CA ALA A 77 -10.61 -2.00 7.73
C ALA A 77 -10.47 -3.11 8.78
N MET A 78 -11.24 -4.20 8.66
CA MET A 78 -11.34 -5.25 9.69
C MET A 78 -11.78 -6.62 9.13
N GLY A 79 -11.76 -6.82 7.81
CA GLY A 79 -12.30 -7.99 7.12
C GLY A 79 -13.69 -7.78 6.53
N ASP A 80 -14.28 -8.86 6.03
CA ASP A 80 -15.56 -8.84 5.31
C ASP A 80 -16.74 -8.34 6.16
N PHE A 81 -17.63 -7.55 5.53
CA PHE A 81 -18.91 -7.11 6.09
C PHE A 81 -20.08 -7.54 5.18
N PRO A 82 -20.56 -8.78 5.31
CA PRO A 82 -21.63 -9.31 4.47
C PRO A 82 -22.93 -8.51 4.52
N GLU A 83 -23.24 -7.88 5.66
CA GLU A 83 -24.42 -7.02 5.82
C GLU A 83 -24.37 -5.74 4.96
N TYR A 84 -23.19 -5.36 4.47
CA TYR A 84 -22.98 -4.20 3.61
C TYR A 84 -22.55 -4.57 2.18
N ASN A 85 -22.50 -5.86 1.84
CA ASN A 85 -21.95 -6.35 0.57
C ASN A 85 -20.55 -5.76 0.30
N SER A 86 -19.69 -5.80 1.32
CA SER A 86 -18.30 -5.34 1.28
C SER A 86 -17.37 -6.49 1.63
N TYR A 87 -16.48 -6.87 0.72
CA TYR A 87 -15.61 -8.03 0.87
C TYR A 87 -14.17 -7.69 0.44
N GLY A 88 -13.17 -8.39 0.98
CA GLY A 88 -11.76 -8.19 0.59
C GLY A 88 -11.52 -8.49 -0.89
N HIS A 89 -12.02 -9.63 -1.37
CA HIS A 89 -11.90 -10.06 -2.77
C HIS A 89 -12.61 -9.13 -3.77
N ARG A 90 -13.54 -8.28 -3.30
CA ARG A 90 -14.21 -7.28 -4.12
C ARG A 90 -14.62 -6.09 -3.28
N ARG A 91 -13.85 -5.01 -3.39
CA ARG A 91 -13.92 -3.88 -2.45
C ARG A 91 -15.26 -3.15 -2.48
N MET A 92 -15.88 -3.02 -3.67
CA MET A 92 -17.23 -2.46 -3.82
C MET A 92 -17.88 -2.82 -5.17
N VAL A 93 -19.22 -2.71 -5.21
CA VAL A 93 -20.06 -2.76 -6.41
C VAL A 93 -20.92 -1.49 -6.45
N ALA A 94 -20.47 -0.50 -7.22
CA ALA A 94 -21.01 0.86 -7.27
C ALA A 94 -20.80 1.47 -8.68
N PRO A 95 -21.53 0.99 -9.71
CA PRO A 95 -21.32 1.42 -11.11
C PRO A 95 -21.57 2.91 -11.35
N GLU A 96 -22.31 3.58 -10.48
CA GLU A 96 -22.52 5.03 -10.50
C GLU A 96 -21.24 5.82 -10.16
N ARG A 97 -20.29 5.19 -9.45
CA ARG A 97 -19.00 5.81 -9.12
C ARG A 97 -18.03 5.72 -10.28
N ALA A 98 -17.85 4.51 -10.81
CA ALA A 98 -17.04 4.26 -12.00
C ALA A 98 -17.54 3.00 -12.73
N PRO A 99 -17.42 2.92 -14.06
CA PRO A 99 -17.80 1.72 -14.81
C PRO A 99 -17.11 0.44 -14.31
N ALA A 100 -15.84 0.53 -13.89
CA ALA A 100 -15.09 -0.61 -13.36
C ALA A 100 -15.63 -1.14 -12.02
N TYR A 101 -16.42 -0.35 -11.29
CA TYR A 101 -17.15 -0.80 -10.10
C TYR A 101 -18.50 -1.45 -10.44
N GLY A 102 -18.83 -1.62 -11.72
CA GLY A 102 -19.91 -2.49 -12.16
C GLY A 102 -19.53 -3.98 -12.14
N GLY A 103 -20.34 -4.82 -12.80
CA GLY A 103 -20.10 -6.26 -12.97
C GLY A 103 -21.07 -7.15 -12.19
N GLU A 104 -20.72 -8.44 -12.04
CA GLU A 104 -21.52 -9.44 -11.32
C GLU A 104 -21.62 -9.12 -9.81
N GLY A 105 -22.40 -9.84 -9.02
CA GLY A 105 -22.49 -9.62 -7.56
C GLY A 105 -23.54 -8.58 -7.13
N GLU A 106 -23.82 -8.55 -5.83
CA GLU A 106 -24.81 -7.64 -5.27
C GLU A 106 -24.26 -6.22 -5.12
N PRO A 107 -25.07 -5.18 -5.40
CA PRO A 107 -24.68 -3.80 -5.13
C PRO A 107 -24.24 -3.61 -3.68
N SER A 108 -23.16 -2.86 -3.47
CA SER A 108 -22.72 -2.49 -2.12
C SER A 108 -23.81 -1.65 -1.44
N ILE A 109 -24.00 -1.86 -0.13
CA ILE A 109 -25.00 -1.15 0.65
C ILE A 109 -24.29 0.01 1.38
N PRO A 110 -24.67 1.27 1.14
CA PRO A 110 -24.07 2.39 1.85
C PRO A 110 -24.26 2.29 3.35
N LEU A 111 -23.18 2.51 4.10
CA LEU A 111 -23.18 2.62 5.56
C LEU A 111 -23.82 3.94 6.03
N GLY A 112 -23.72 4.98 5.20
CA GLY A 112 -24.31 6.29 5.44
C GLY A 112 -24.22 7.18 4.20
N GLN A 113 -24.49 8.48 4.38
CA GLN A 113 -24.39 9.47 3.32
C GLN A 113 -23.86 10.81 3.86
N ILE A 114 -23.17 11.56 3.00
CA ILE A 114 -22.75 12.95 3.28
C ILE A 114 -23.30 13.90 2.20
N PRO A 115 -23.44 15.21 2.48
CA PRO A 115 -23.81 16.17 1.45
C PRO A 115 -22.86 16.11 0.25
N GLN A 116 -23.44 16.11 -0.95
CA GLN A 116 -22.66 16.08 -2.18
C GLN A 116 -22.26 17.50 -2.62
N VAL A 117 -21.09 17.61 -3.24
CA VAL A 117 -20.62 18.86 -3.85
C VAL A 117 -21.09 18.96 -5.31
N PRO A 118 -21.22 20.17 -5.90
CA PRO A 118 -21.70 20.31 -7.27
C PRO A 118 -20.84 19.61 -8.33
N HIS A 119 -19.53 19.49 -8.08
CA HIS A 119 -18.57 18.89 -9.00
C HIS A 119 -17.53 18.10 -8.20
N THR A 120 -17.21 16.89 -8.66
CA THR A 120 -16.13 16.05 -8.14
C THR A 120 -15.03 15.87 -9.18
N TYR A 121 -13.79 15.75 -8.74
CA TYR A 121 -12.63 15.55 -9.60
C TYR A 121 -12.42 14.09 -9.98
N ALA A 122 -11.77 13.86 -11.12
CA ALA A 122 -11.32 12.54 -11.53
C ALA A 122 -10.11 12.08 -10.70
N TYR A 123 -10.03 10.78 -10.40
CA TYR A 123 -8.93 10.22 -9.61
C TYR A 123 -8.67 8.74 -9.90
N PHE A 124 -7.48 8.26 -9.52
CA PHE A 124 -7.13 6.85 -9.48
C PHE A 124 -7.43 6.27 -8.10
N ASP A 125 -8.08 5.10 -8.08
CA ASP A 125 -8.52 4.42 -6.86
C ASP A 125 -7.93 3.01 -6.76
N GLY A 126 -7.42 2.69 -5.58
CA GLY A 126 -7.03 1.35 -5.15
C GLY A 126 -7.92 0.90 -4.00
N ASN A 127 -7.38 0.11 -3.08
CA ASN A 127 -8.01 -0.10 -1.77
C ASN A 127 -8.15 1.22 -1.01
N TYR A 128 -7.28 2.18 -1.31
CA TYR A 128 -7.28 3.55 -0.85
C TYR A 128 -7.20 4.49 -2.06
N GLY A 129 -7.61 5.76 -1.91
CA GLY A 129 -7.39 6.76 -2.94
C GLY A 129 -5.89 6.94 -3.25
N ILE A 130 -5.52 7.09 -4.53
CA ILE A 130 -4.11 7.15 -4.96
C ILE A 130 -3.71 8.57 -5.35
N MET A 131 -4.34 9.15 -6.36
CA MET A 131 -4.12 10.55 -6.75
C MET A 131 -5.24 11.08 -7.65
N ASN A 132 -5.47 12.40 -7.65
CA ASN A 132 -6.48 13.04 -8.52
C ASN A 132 -5.86 13.84 -9.67
N GLU A 133 -6.73 14.34 -10.55
CA GLU A 133 -6.35 15.15 -11.72
C GLU A 133 -5.64 16.47 -11.36
N HIS A 134 -5.66 16.87 -10.09
CA HIS A 134 -4.98 18.08 -9.56
C HIS A 134 -3.64 17.78 -8.88
N GLN A 135 -3.11 16.56 -9.04
CA GLN A 135 -1.83 16.14 -8.43
C GLN A 135 -1.84 16.14 -6.90
N LEU A 136 -3.02 15.99 -6.29
CA LEU A 136 -3.13 15.57 -4.90
C LEU A 136 -2.85 14.08 -4.83
N LEU A 137 -1.88 13.69 -4.02
CA LEU A 137 -1.32 12.34 -3.90
C LEU A 137 -1.62 11.78 -2.52
N PHE A 138 -1.90 10.48 -2.47
CA PHE A 138 -2.14 9.73 -1.26
C PHE A 138 -1.28 8.47 -1.20
N GLY A 139 -0.95 8.05 0.02
CA GLY A 139 -0.46 6.73 0.38
C GLY A 139 -1.18 6.28 1.65
N GLU A 140 -0.97 5.04 2.06
CA GLU A 140 -1.59 4.51 3.27
C GLU A 140 -0.65 3.55 4.01
N CYS A 141 -0.89 3.44 5.32
CA CYS A 141 -0.26 2.52 6.22
C CYS A 141 -1.16 2.25 7.44
N THR A 142 -1.58 0.99 7.61
CA THR A 142 -2.48 0.58 8.69
C THR A 142 -1.73 0.44 10.01
N ASP A 143 -2.25 0.99 11.10
CA ASP A 143 -1.57 1.05 12.39
C ASP A 143 -2.40 0.43 13.51
N GLY A 144 -1.70 -0.17 14.48
CA GLY A 144 -2.32 -0.63 15.73
C GLY A 144 -2.82 0.54 16.59
N SER A 145 -4.09 0.52 16.97
CA SER A 145 -4.70 1.49 17.89
C SER A 145 -5.30 0.80 19.13
N LYS A 146 -5.50 1.56 20.22
CA LYS A 146 -6.07 1.04 21.48
C LYS A 146 -7.53 0.62 21.36
N VAL A 147 -8.26 1.16 20.39
CA VAL A 147 -9.69 0.93 20.18
C VAL A 147 -9.99 0.77 18.69
N THR A 148 -10.68 -0.32 18.34
CA THR A 148 -11.01 -0.68 16.96
C THR A 148 -12.50 -1.03 16.79
N PRO A 149 -13.41 -0.05 16.95
CA PRO A 149 -14.84 -0.31 16.89
C PRO A 149 -15.31 -0.64 15.46
N GLY A 150 -16.35 -1.47 15.39
CA GLY A 150 -17.10 -1.76 14.16
C GLY A 150 -17.76 -0.52 13.53
N PRO A 151 -18.03 -0.56 12.21
CA PRO A 151 -18.87 0.43 11.54
C PRO A 151 -20.26 0.49 12.18
N GLU A 152 -20.86 1.68 12.25
CA GLU A 152 -22.21 1.85 12.80
C GLU A 152 -22.96 2.96 12.02
N PRO A 153 -24.03 2.63 11.27
CA PRO A 153 -24.81 3.60 10.52
C PRO A 153 -25.25 4.80 11.36
N GLY A 154 -25.04 6.00 10.83
CA GLY A 154 -25.43 7.26 11.49
C GLY A 154 -24.51 7.68 12.66
N ARG A 155 -23.46 6.92 12.97
CA ARG A 155 -22.56 7.21 14.11
C ARG A 155 -21.07 7.15 13.77
N ARG A 156 -20.63 6.09 13.08
CA ARG A 156 -19.25 5.86 12.64
C ARG A 156 -19.29 5.26 11.24
N ILE A 157 -19.27 6.13 10.24
CA ILE A 157 -19.47 5.71 8.85
C ILE A 157 -18.20 5.82 7.99
N LEU A 158 -17.10 6.37 8.52
CA LEU A 158 -15.88 6.60 7.74
C LEU A 158 -14.73 5.71 8.18
N TYR A 159 -13.89 5.39 7.20
CA TYR A 159 -12.58 4.76 7.34
C TYR A 159 -11.59 5.45 6.39
N SER A 160 -10.29 5.25 6.56
CA SER A 160 -9.21 5.93 5.80
C SER A 160 -9.38 5.81 4.28
N SER A 161 -9.81 4.64 3.80
CA SER A 161 -10.05 4.40 2.38
C SER A 161 -11.14 5.31 1.78
N GLU A 162 -12.23 5.53 2.51
CA GLU A 162 -13.31 6.39 2.03
C GLU A 162 -13.01 7.87 2.27
N LEU A 163 -12.27 8.20 3.33
CA LEU A 163 -11.76 9.55 3.58
C LEU A 163 -10.84 10.04 2.45
N SER A 164 -9.86 9.22 2.04
CA SER A 164 -8.95 9.55 0.94
C SER A 164 -9.71 9.74 -0.38
N ARG A 165 -10.70 8.89 -0.68
CA ARG A 165 -11.57 9.08 -1.86
C ARG A 165 -12.37 10.38 -1.81
N ILE A 166 -13.00 10.71 -0.68
CA ILE A 166 -13.74 11.97 -0.52
C ILE A 166 -12.81 13.17 -0.70
N ALA A 167 -11.58 13.09 -0.18
CA ALA A 167 -10.59 14.14 -0.36
C ALA A 167 -10.17 14.28 -1.83
N LEU A 168 -9.88 13.18 -2.52
CA LEU A 168 -9.54 13.20 -3.95
C LEU A 168 -10.68 13.73 -4.83
N GLU A 169 -11.94 13.44 -4.46
CA GLU A 169 -13.14 13.97 -5.12
C GLU A 169 -13.26 15.51 -4.98
N ARG A 170 -12.71 16.13 -3.92
CA ARG A 170 -13.12 17.49 -3.50
C ARG A 170 -11.98 18.49 -3.29
N CYS A 171 -10.74 18.03 -3.13
CA CYS A 171 -9.59 18.86 -2.76
C CYS A 171 -8.54 18.94 -3.88
N ARG A 172 -7.75 20.02 -3.87
CA ARG A 172 -6.61 20.18 -4.79
C ARG A 172 -5.27 20.19 -4.08
N THR A 173 -5.26 20.51 -2.79
CA THR A 173 -4.05 20.63 -1.98
C THR A 173 -4.07 19.67 -0.79
N ALA A 174 -2.89 19.31 -0.31
CA ALA A 174 -2.72 18.43 0.84
C ALA A 174 -3.38 19.03 2.08
N ARG A 175 -3.17 20.32 2.35
CA ARG A 175 -3.75 21.00 3.51
C ARG A 175 -5.28 21.05 3.48
N GLU A 176 -5.89 21.28 2.30
CA GLU A 176 -7.34 21.19 2.13
C GLU A 176 -7.86 19.78 2.45
N ALA A 177 -7.15 18.76 1.96
CA ALA A 177 -7.51 17.36 2.19
C ALA A 177 -7.43 16.98 3.68
N ILE A 178 -6.36 17.37 4.39
CA ILE A 178 -6.23 17.17 5.84
C ILE A 178 -7.40 17.82 6.58
N ALA A 179 -7.72 19.09 6.27
CA ALA A 179 -8.80 19.80 6.92
C ALA A 179 -10.17 19.16 6.66
N LEU A 180 -10.44 18.73 5.42
CA LEU A 180 -11.68 18.06 5.06
C LEU A 180 -11.82 16.71 5.76
N MET A 181 -10.79 15.86 5.70
CA MET A 181 -10.82 14.54 6.35
C MET A 181 -10.99 14.67 7.85
N GLY A 182 -10.29 15.61 8.49
CA GLY A 182 -10.43 15.88 9.92
C GLY A 182 -11.85 16.31 10.32
N ASP A 183 -12.46 17.21 9.55
CA ASP A 183 -13.86 17.64 9.78
C ASP A 183 -14.85 16.48 9.58
N LEU A 184 -14.62 15.63 8.58
CA LEU A 184 -15.44 14.44 8.33
C LEU A 184 -15.34 13.43 9.47
N ILE A 185 -14.14 13.16 9.98
CA ILE A 185 -13.92 12.29 11.15
C ILE A 185 -14.67 12.83 12.38
N GLU A 186 -14.57 14.14 12.65
CA GLU A 186 -15.24 14.78 13.78
C GLU A 186 -16.78 14.70 13.68
N ARG A 187 -17.35 14.81 12.46
CA ARG A 187 -18.81 14.83 12.25
C ARG A 187 -19.45 13.45 12.12
N TYR A 188 -18.77 12.52 11.45
CA TYR A 188 -19.36 11.27 10.97
C TYR A 188 -18.73 10.02 11.59
N GLY A 189 -17.66 10.21 12.36
CA GLY A 189 -16.99 9.16 13.10
C GLY A 189 -16.10 8.25 12.27
N LEU A 190 -15.08 7.71 12.93
CA LEU A 190 -14.11 6.77 12.38
C LEU A 190 -14.34 5.39 13.00
N TYR A 191 -14.43 4.36 12.16
CA TYR A 191 -14.43 2.95 12.58
C TYR A 191 -13.11 2.29 12.16
N GLY A 192 -12.86 1.04 12.57
CA GLY A 192 -11.73 0.26 12.07
C GLY A 192 -10.44 0.40 12.87
N THR A 193 -9.31 0.15 12.22
CA THR A 193 -7.94 0.30 12.74
C THR A 193 -7.51 1.76 12.89
N GLY A 194 -6.31 1.97 13.46
CA GLY A 194 -5.60 3.23 13.32
C GLY A 194 -4.93 3.31 11.96
N GLU A 195 -4.69 4.50 11.43
CA GLU A 195 -4.24 4.67 10.04
C GLU A 195 -3.30 5.87 9.87
N THR A 196 -2.26 5.71 9.05
CA THR A 196 -1.34 6.74 8.61
C THR A 196 -1.52 7.00 7.11
N LEU A 197 -1.97 8.20 6.75
CA LEU A 197 -2.10 8.67 5.36
C LEU A 197 -1.06 9.74 5.05
N PRO A 198 -0.04 9.41 4.23
CA PRO A 198 0.69 10.40 3.46
C PRO A 198 -0.22 11.14 2.49
N VAL A 199 -0.25 12.46 2.57
CA VAL A 199 -1.03 13.34 1.72
C VAL A 199 -0.10 14.42 1.19
N ALA A 200 0.10 14.49 -0.12
CA ALA A 200 0.99 15.46 -0.72
C ALA A 200 0.39 16.13 -1.94
N ASP A 201 0.90 17.30 -2.29
CA ASP A 201 0.55 18.00 -3.52
C ASP A 201 1.82 18.48 -4.22
N ARG A 202 1.67 19.42 -5.15
CA ARG A 202 2.77 19.97 -5.95
C ARG A 202 3.82 20.71 -5.11
N GLU A 203 3.48 21.17 -3.91
CA GLU A 203 4.29 22.07 -3.08
C GLU A 203 4.75 21.41 -1.76
N GLU A 204 3.87 20.68 -1.08
CA GLU A 204 4.14 20.15 0.26
C GLU A 204 3.65 18.72 0.47
N GLY A 205 4.19 18.06 1.49
CA GLY A 205 3.75 16.74 1.96
C GLY A 205 3.37 16.79 3.43
N TRP A 206 2.27 16.13 3.77
CA TRP A 206 1.70 16.00 5.11
C TRP A 206 1.51 14.53 5.44
N VAL A 207 1.61 14.19 6.71
CA VAL A 207 1.25 12.87 7.23
C VAL A 207 0.06 13.07 8.16
N MET A 208 -1.07 12.44 7.87
CA MET A 208 -2.23 12.38 8.76
C MET A 208 -2.27 11.04 9.45
N GLU A 209 -2.30 11.03 10.76
CA GLU A 209 -2.51 9.83 11.56
C GLU A 209 -3.87 9.92 12.26
N MET A 210 -4.63 8.84 12.26
CA MET A 210 -5.98 8.80 12.82
C MET A 210 -6.24 7.52 13.58
N ALA A 211 -7.07 7.62 14.63
CA ALA A 211 -7.48 6.50 15.44
C ALA A 211 -8.94 6.68 15.89
N PRO A 212 -9.73 5.61 16.00
CA PRO A 212 -11.09 5.72 16.53
C PRO A 212 -11.09 6.29 17.95
N SER A 213 -12.18 6.98 18.31
CA SER A 213 -12.34 7.54 19.65
C SER A 213 -12.80 6.47 20.66
N PRO A 214 -12.28 6.45 21.90
CA PRO A 214 -12.77 5.55 22.95
C PRO A 214 -14.21 5.85 23.39
N ASP A 215 -14.76 7.01 23.05
CA ASP A 215 -16.17 7.34 23.29
C ASP A 215 -17.13 6.60 22.34
N GLY A 216 -16.60 5.95 21.30
CA GLY A 216 -17.39 5.30 20.26
C GLY A 216 -18.11 6.29 19.32
N GLU A 217 -17.79 7.59 19.39
CA GLU A 217 -18.30 8.63 18.50
C GLU A 217 -17.15 9.53 18.03
N GLY A 218 -17.26 10.05 16.80
CA GLY A 218 -16.18 10.83 16.18
C GLY A 218 -14.94 9.98 15.90
N GLY A 219 -13.77 10.61 15.95
CA GLY A 219 -12.46 9.98 15.88
C GLY A 219 -11.39 10.98 16.33
N LEU A 220 -10.19 10.48 16.58
CA LEU A 220 -9.02 11.28 16.91
C LEU A 220 -8.10 11.32 15.71
N TRP A 221 -7.48 12.46 15.44
CA TRP A 221 -6.51 12.58 14.38
C TRP A 221 -5.48 13.66 14.68
N VAL A 222 -4.30 13.50 14.10
CA VAL A 222 -3.21 14.48 14.06
C VAL A 222 -2.64 14.49 12.65
N ALA A 223 -2.11 15.62 12.20
CA ALA A 223 -1.37 15.73 10.96
C ALA A 223 -0.14 16.59 11.16
N LYS A 224 0.95 16.23 10.50
CA LYS A 224 2.22 16.96 10.55
C LYS A 224 2.81 17.11 9.15
N LYS A 225 3.28 18.31 8.82
CA LYS A 225 3.99 18.57 7.57
C LYS A 225 5.38 17.92 7.59
N VAL A 226 5.77 17.30 6.48
CA VAL A 226 7.14 16.83 6.28
C VAL A 226 8.03 18.03 5.90
N PRO A 227 9.13 18.29 6.62
CA PRO A 227 10.04 19.38 6.28
C PRO A 227 10.59 19.25 4.86
N ASP A 228 10.68 20.39 4.15
CA ASP A 228 11.25 20.39 2.80
C ASP A 228 12.73 19.97 2.80
N GLY A 229 13.07 19.09 1.86
CA GLY A 229 14.40 18.47 1.83
C GLY A 229 14.52 17.17 2.61
N GLU A 230 13.41 16.65 3.17
CA GLU A 230 13.38 15.40 3.90
C GLU A 230 12.47 14.34 3.28
N VAL A 231 12.66 13.11 3.76
CA VAL A 231 11.91 11.91 3.40
C VAL A 231 11.25 11.35 4.66
N PHE A 232 9.95 11.11 4.60
CA PHE A 232 9.18 10.43 5.64
C PHE A 232 8.95 8.98 5.25
N VAL A 233 8.92 8.07 6.24
CA VAL A 233 8.61 6.64 6.04
C VAL A 233 7.70 6.18 7.18
N ALA A 234 6.60 5.52 6.81
CA ALA A 234 5.77 4.75 7.73
C ALA A 234 5.68 3.29 7.27
N ALA A 235 5.67 2.42 8.26
CA ALA A 235 5.48 0.99 8.15
C ALA A 235 4.70 0.61 9.41
N ASN A 236 3.49 0.10 9.23
CA ASN A 236 2.45 -0.24 10.21
C ASN A 236 2.58 0.26 11.67
N GLN A 237 2.93 1.53 11.84
CA GLN A 237 3.12 2.20 13.11
C GLN A 237 2.94 3.70 12.94
N PHE A 238 2.18 4.31 13.85
CA PHE A 238 2.17 5.76 14.02
C PHE A 238 3.58 6.30 14.27
N ARG A 239 3.94 7.37 13.56
CA ARG A 239 5.24 8.03 13.57
C ARG A 239 5.19 9.41 14.23
N ILE A 240 4.03 10.05 14.31
CA ILE A 240 3.88 11.34 14.99
C ILE A 240 3.98 11.12 16.51
N ARG A 241 4.82 11.92 17.15
CA ARG A 241 5.11 11.85 18.60
C ARG A 241 4.49 13.04 19.32
N GLN A 242 5.32 13.88 19.92
CA GLN A 242 4.88 15.04 20.66
C GLN A 242 4.14 16.02 19.73
N ILE A 243 2.96 16.44 20.16
CA ILE A 243 2.12 17.44 19.50
C ILE A 243 2.42 18.79 20.14
N ASP A 244 2.82 19.75 19.31
CA ASP A 244 2.93 21.15 19.68
C ASP A 244 1.71 21.91 19.12
N PRO A 245 0.78 22.39 19.97
CA PRO A 245 -0.40 23.11 19.52
C PRO A 245 -0.12 24.45 18.82
N ASP A 246 1.06 25.03 19.04
CA ASP A 246 1.45 26.32 18.47
C ASP A 246 2.23 26.16 17.14
N ASP A 247 2.55 24.93 16.74
CA ASP A 247 3.25 24.64 15.48
C ASP A 247 2.30 24.78 14.27
N PRO A 248 2.53 25.73 13.34
CA PRO A 248 1.69 25.91 12.16
C PRO A 248 1.76 24.74 11.16
N ASP A 249 2.75 23.87 11.32
CA ASP A 249 2.94 22.65 10.55
C ASP A 249 2.34 21.42 11.25
N VAL A 250 1.47 21.64 12.25
CA VAL A 250 0.69 20.62 12.95
C VAL A 250 -0.81 20.98 12.93
N MET A 251 -1.65 19.98 12.66
CA MET A 251 -3.11 20.08 12.75
C MET A 251 -3.63 18.87 13.53
N PHE A 252 -4.68 18.99 14.33
CA PHE A 252 -5.21 17.85 15.10
C PHE A 252 -6.68 18.05 15.47
N SER A 253 -7.33 16.96 15.87
CA SER A 253 -8.74 16.98 16.26
C SER A 253 -8.97 17.87 17.49
N LYS A 254 -10.01 18.70 17.46
CA LYS A 254 -10.25 19.71 18.52
C LYS A 254 -10.46 19.08 19.89
N ASN A 255 -10.98 17.86 19.92
CA ASN A 255 -11.29 17.09 21.13
C ASN A 255 -10.10 16.24 21.63
N LEU A 256 -8.96 16.20 20.94
CA LEU A 256 -7.86 15.26 21.24
C LEU A 256 -7.41 15.29 22.70
N HIS A 257 -7.01 16.47 23.18
CA HIS A 257 -6.50 16.65 24.55
C HIS A 257 -7.59 16.40 25.61
N GLU A 258 -8.85 16.75 25.33
CA GLU A 258 -9.98 16.52 26.23
C GLU A 258 -10.25 15.02 26.39
N VAL A 259 -10.38 14.31 25.26
CA VAL A 259 -10.65 12.87 25.22
C VAL A 259 -9.49 12.11 25.87
N ALA A 260 -8.24 12.43 25.52
CA ALA A 260 -7.08 11.78 26.09
C ALA A 260 -7.00 11.95 27.62
N ARG A 261 -7.29 13.14 28.14
CA ARG A 261 -7.33 13.38 29.59
C ARG A 261 -8.50 12.65 30.26
N ARG A 262 -9.69 12.70 29.67
CA ARG A 262 -10.90 12.07 30.24
C ARG A 262 -10.75 10.56 30.40
N HIS A 263 -10.09 9.91 29.45
CA HIS A 263 -9.83 8.47 29.45
C HIS A 263 -8.51 8.08 30.15
N GLY A 264 -7.81 9.05 30.76
CA GLY A 264 -6.55 8.81 31.46
C GLY A 264 -5.40 8.37 30.55
N TRP A 265 -5.47 8.67 29.25
CA TRP A 265 -4.41 8.38 28.27
C TRP A 265 -3.31 9.43 28.24
N TRP A 266 -3.57 10.63 28.76
CA TRP A 266 -2.59 11.72 28.86
C TRP A 266 -2.87 12.61 30.07
N ASN A 267 -1.79 13.07 30.72
CA ASN A 267 -1.83 14.04 31.81
C ASN A 267 -0.97 15.26 31.43
N PRO A 268 -1.54 16.49 31.37
CA PRO A 268 -0.77 17.70 31.05
C PRO A 268 0.36 18.00 32.04
N GLU A 269 0.29 17.49 33.28
CA GLU A 269 1.37 17.65 34.26
C GLU A 269 2.61 16.78 33.94
N GLU A 270 2.46 15.77 33.09
CA GLU A 270 3.55 14.86 32.66
C GLU A 270 4.24 15.33 31.38
N GLY A 271 3.75 16.42 30.75
CA GLY A 271 4.35 17.03 29.55
C GLY A 271 3.42 17.06 28.34
N PRO A 272 3.95 17.39 27.15
CA PRO A 272 3.17 17.46 25.91
C PRO A 272 2.58 16.09 25.54
N LEU A 273 1.44 16.12 24.84
CA LEU A 273 0.78 14.89 24.38
C LEU A 273 1.65 14.20 23.33
N ASP A 274 1.95 12.92 23.55
CA ASP A 274 2.64 12.04 22.60
C ASP A 274 1.61 11.17 21.88
N TRP A 275 1.38 11.41 20.59
CA TRP A 275 0.30 10.78 19.82
C TRP A 275 0.38 9.25 19.84
N LEU A 276 1.51 8.66 19.40
CA LEU A 276 1.69 7.21 19.38
C LEU A 276 1.41 6.58 20.76
N ARG A 277 1.94 7.14 21.87
CA ARG A 277 1.67 6.61 23.22
C ARG A 277 0.21 6.80 23.67
N THR A 278 -0.43 7.86 23.19
CA THR A 278 -1.81 8.21 23.56
C THR A 278 -2.80 7.24 22.93
N VAL A 279 -2.67 6.96 21.63
CA VAL A 279 -3.70 6.22 20.87
C VAL A 279 -3.34 4.77 20.53
N SER A 280 -2.09 4.36 20.71
CA SER A 280 -1.62 3.01 20.40
C SER A 280 -1.04 2.28 21.61
N LEU A 281 -1.02 0.96 21.51
CA LEU A 281 -0.29 0.09 22.44
C LEU A 281 1.20 -0.07 22.06
N GLY A 282 1.66 0.67 21.04
CA GLY A 282 3.02 0.60 20.50
C GLY A 282 3.04 -0.25 19.24
N GLU A 283 4.24 -0.50 18.72
CA GLU A 283 4.43 -1.47 17.64
C GLU A 283 4.03 -2.87 18.12
N TYR A 284 2.79 -3.24 17.80
CA TYR A 284 2.36 -4.63 17.62
C TYR A 284 2.89 -5.61 18.69
N ASN A 285 3.05 -6.91 18.40
CA ASN A 285 3.69 -7.84 19.33
C ASN A 285 5.22 -7.78 19.34
N HIS A 286 5.85 -7.21 18.32
CA HIS A 286 7.30 -7.10 18.25
C HIS A 286 7.79 -5.94 17.38
N PRO A 287 8.76 -5.12 17.86
CA PRO A 287 9.14 -3.86 17.22
C PRO A 287 9.61 -4.02 15.76
N TYR A 288 10.25 -5.15 15.42
CA TYR A 288 10.90 -5.30 14.13
C TYR A 288 9.96 -5.69 12.98
N TYR A 289 8.66 -5.93 13.22
CA TYR A 289 7.69 -6.07 12.13
C TYR A 289 7.63 -4.80 11.26
N SER A 290 7.59 -3.64 11.90
CA SER A 290 7.62 -2.35 11.19
C SER A 290 8.93 -1.59 11.27
N LEU A 291 9.53 -1.50 12.46
CA LEU A 291 10.67 -0.59 12.68
C LEU A 291 11.91 -1.02 11.88
N ARG A 292 12.01 -2.29 11.48
CA ARG A 292 13.08 -2.75 10.58
C ARG A 292 12.94 -2.16 9.18
N ARG A 293 11.71 -2.04 8.65
CA ARG A 293 11.44 -1.43 7.33
C ARG A 293 11.75 0.05 7.34
N VAL A 294 11.33 0.77 8.39
CA VAL A 294 11.68 2.20 8.59
C VAL A 294 13.19 2.39 8.64
N TRP A 295 13.88 1.59 9.46
CA TRP A 295 15.34 1.61 9.52
C TRP A 295 15.96 1.35 8.15
N ARG A 296 15.47 0.34 7.43
CA ARG A 296 16.08 -0.06 6.16
C ARG A 296 16.01 1.05 5.14
N VAL A 297 14.86 1.70 4.98
CA VAL A 297 14.75 2.86 4.09
C VAL A 297 15.73 3.96 4.50
N PHE A 298 15.78 4.32 5.78
CA PHE A 298 16.73 5.34 6.28
C PHE A 298 18.20 4.93 6.07
N SER A 299 18.53 3.64 6.23
CA SER A 299 19.89 3.11 6.04
C SER A 299 20.34 3.18 4.57
N LEU A 300 19.39 3.09 3.63
CA LEU A 300 19.65 3.17 2.19
C LEU A 300 19.80 4.62 1.72
N ILE A 301 18.95 5.54 2.20
CA ILE A 301 18.92 6.93 1.71
C ILE A 301 19.82 7.88 2.51
N ALA A 302 20.11 7.57 3.77
CA ALA A 302 20.91 8.40 4.68
C ALA A 302 21.93 7.56 5.49
N PRO A 303 22.78 6.73 4.83
CA PRO A 303 23.76 5.89 5.51
C PRO A 303 24.72 6.69 6.41
N SER A 304 25.00 7.96 6.09
CA SER A 304 25.84 8.84 6.93
C SER A 304 25.32 9.04 8.35
N LYS A 305 24.02 8.82 8.59
CA LYS A 305 23.39 8.93 9.91
C LYS A 305 23.69 7.76 10.82
N GLY A 306 24.05 6.60 10.26
CA GLY A 306 24.43 5.43 11.05
C GLY A 306 23.35 4.94 12.00
N PHE A 307 22.07 5.01 11.61
CA PHE A 307 20.97 4.51 12.45
C PHE A 307 21.17 3.02 12.75
N SER A 308 21.05 2.66 14.03
CA SER A 308 21.07 1.26 14.48
C SER A 308 19.84 0.52 13.95
N PRO A 309 19.96 -0.74 13.47
CA PRO A 309 18.79 -1.57 13.17
C PRO A 309 18.01 -2.00 14.42
N TRP A 310 18.61 -1.84 15.60
CA TRP A 310 18.08 -2.27 16.88
C TRP A 310 17.48 -1.11 17.67
N VAL A 311 16.33 -1.35 18.30
CA VAL A 311 15.58 -0.39 19.13
C VAL A 311 15.28 -0.98 20.50
N GLU A 312 14.97 -0.12 21.48
CA GLU A 312 14.69 -0.53 22.86
C GLU A 312 13.27 -1.10 23.03
N ASP A 313 12.27 -0.47 22.41
CA ASP A 313 10.86 -0.86 22.51
C ASP A 313 10.05 -0.47 21.26
N GLY A 314 8.78 -0.88 21.24
CA GLY A 314 7.79 -0.52 20.22
C GLY A 314 7.29 0.93 20.32
N PHE A 315 7.86 1.77 21.18
CA PHE A 315 7.59 3.21 21.29
C PHE A 315 8.84 4.05 21.03
N THR A 316 9.84 3.47 20.35
CA THR A 316 11.14 4.09 20.12
C THR A 316 11.05 5.50 19.51
N ALA A 317 11.98 6.36 19.93
CA ALA A 317 12.26 7.65 19.30
C ALA A 317 13.58 7.65 18.51
N ALA A 318 14.20 6.48 18.34
CA ALA A 318 15.51 6.34 17.67
C ALA A 318 15.47 6.71 16.19
N TYR A 319 14.32 6.52 15.54
CA TYR A 319 14.09 6.94 14.16
C TYR A 319 13.27 8.23 14.16
N PRO A 320 13.79 9.34 13.59
CA PRO A 320 13.07 10.60 13.54
C PRO A 320 11.81 10.50 12.66
N PHE A 321 10.93 11.50 12.77
CA PHE A 321 9.74 11.61 11.91
C PHE A 321 10.12 11.53 10.43
N SER A 322 11.13 12.30 10.02
CA SER A 322 11.68 12.32 8.67
C SER A 322 13.20 12.49 8.70
N VAL A 323 13.86 12.23 7.57
CA VAL A 323 15.31 12.38 7.43
C VAL A 323 15.70 13.04 6.11
N ARG A 324 16.70 13.91 6.14
CA ARG A 324 17.36 14.40 4.93
C ARG A 324 18.23 13.29 4.32
N PRO A 325 17.99 12.88 3.06
CA PRO A 325 18.82 11.87 2.42
C PRO A 325 20.21 12.44 2.10
N ASP A 326 21.22 11.56 2.05
CA ASP A 326 22.62 11.94 1.73
C ASP A 326 22.76 12.44 0.29
N ALA A 327 21.92 11.90 -0.60
CA ALA A 327 21.74 12.36 -1.96
C ALA A 327 20.24 12.53 -2.26
N LYS A 328 19.90 13.52 -3.08
CA LYS A 328 18.54 13.67 -3.59
C LYS A 328 18.09 12.42 -4.33
N LEU A 329 16.81 12.09 -4.26
CA LEU A 329 16.21 10.89 -4.85
C LEU A 329 15.51 11.21 -6.18
N ASP A 330 15.66 10.38 -7.19
CA ASP A 330 14.72 10.35 -8.31
C ASP A 330 13.65 9.27 -8.10
N VAL A 331 12.69 9.21 -9.03
CA VAL A 331 11.59 8.24 -8.95
C VAL A 331 12.07 6.78 -8.95
N ARG A 332 13.18 6.46 -9.65
CA ARG A 332 13.71 5.09 -9.69
C ARG A 332 14.35 4.70 -8.38
N ASP A 333 14.99 5.66 -7.70
CA ASP A 333 15.49 5.46 -6.35
C ASP A 333 14.33 5.06 -5.41
N VAL A 334 13.17 5.74 -5.50
CA VAL A 334 11.98 5.40 -4.70
C VAL A 334 11.36 4.05 -5.08
N MET A 335 11.27 3.74 -6.38
CA MET A 335 10.84 2.41 -6.86
C MET A 335 11.75 1.30 -6.31
N ALA A 336 13.06 1.53 -6.28
CA ALA A 336 14.04 0.56 -5.80
C ALA A 336 13.92 0.30 -4.29
N LEU A 337 13.56 1.29 -3.48
CA LEU A 337 13.31 1.09 -2.03
C LEU A 337 12.26 0.02 -1.78
N HIS A 338 11.16 0.03 -2.54
CA HIS A 338 10.08 -0.95 -2.40
C HIS A 338 10.47 -2.37 -2.78
N ARG A 339 11.62 -2.59 -3.45
CA ARG A 339 12.07 -3.91 -3.93
C ARG A 339 12.93 -4.68 -2.94
N ASP A 340 13.27 -4.07 -1.82
CA ASP A 340 14.31 -4.53 -0.92
C ASP A 340 13.80 -5.61 0.07
N HIS A 341 14.64 -6.61 0.30
CA HIS A 341 14.48 -7.69 1.27
C HIS A 341 15.66 -7.73 2.25
N TYR A 342 16.18 -6.56 2.60
CA TYR A 342 17.34 -6.34 3.46
C TYR A 342 18.67 -6.80 2.88
N GLU A 343 18.83 -6.80 1.54
CA GLU A 343 20.01 -7.31 0.86
C GLU A 343 21.31 -6.69 1.38
N GLY A 344 22.31 -7.54 1.62
CA GLY A 344 23.63 -7.11 2.12
C GLY A 344 23.69 -6.81 3.62
N THR A 345 22.63 -7.09 4.38
CA THR A 345 22.61 -6.99 5.84
C THR A 345 22.57 -8.38 6.49
N GLU A 346 22.61 -8.44 7.82
CA GLU A 346 22.39 -9.71 8.55
C GLU A 346 20.93 -10.22 8.45
N PHE A 347 20.01 -9.39 7.97
CA PHE A 347 18.58 -9.70 7.82
C PHE A 347 18.21 -10.12 6.38
N ASP A 348 19.20 -10.23 5.49
CA ASP A 348 19.03 -10.51 4.06
C ASP A 348 18.24 -11.81 3.81
N LEU A 349 17.02 -11.68 3.30
CA LEU A 349 16.12 -12.82 3.07
C LEU A 349 16.50 -13.65 1.84
N THR A 350 17.40 -13.16 1.00
CA THR A 350 17.92 -13.93 -0.15
C THR A 350 19.01 -14.94 0.25
N ARG A 351 19.36 -14.98 1.55
CA ARG A 351 20.44 -15.81 2.10
C ARG A 351 19.93 -16.86 3.08
N GLY A 352 20.81 -17.82 3.38
CA GLY A 352 20.57 -18.87 4.36
C GLY A 352 19.70 -20.02 3.85
N VAL A 353 19.49 -21.01 4.71
CA VAL A 353 18.77 -22.26 4.37
C VAL A 353 17.31 -21.99 4.01
N ALA A 354 16.68 -21.01 4.67
CA ALA A 354 15.28 -20.64 4.44
C ALA A 354 15.04 -20.05 3.03
N ALA A 355 16.05 -19.44 2.41
CA ALA A 355 15.97 -18.94 1.04
C ALA A 355 16.10 -20.05 -0.02
N GLY A 356 16.30 -21.30 0.42
CA GLY A 356 16.46 -22.44 -0.48
C GLY A 356 17.74 -22.38 -1.34
N PRO A 357 17.85 -23.26 -2.34
CA PRO A 357 19.06 -23.35 -3.16
C PRO A 357 19.27 -22.17 -4.12
N PHE A 358 18.23 -21.35 -4.35
CA PHE A 358 18.25 -20.29 -5.36
C PHE A 358 17.95 -18.90 -4.77
N GLY A 359 18.05 -18.73 -3.46
CA GLY A 359 18.00 -17.43 -2.79
C GLY A 359 16.63 -16.75 -2.84
N TYR A 360 15.54 -17.53 -2.79
CA TYR A 360 14.17 -17.02 -2.84
C TYR A 360 13.81 -16.27 -1.55
N PRO A 361 13.47 -14.97 -1.60
CA PRO A 361 13.30 -14.15 -0.40
C PRO A 361 11.95 -14.37 0.30
N ASP A 362 10.93 -14.82 -0.43
CA ASP A 362 9.57 -14.92 0.13
C ASP A 362 9.48 -15.96 1.24
N ARG A 363 8.66 -15.66 2.25
CA ARG A 363 8.36 -16.54 3.39
C ARG A 363 6.85 -16.73 3.46
N PHE A 364 6.42 -17.99 3.45
CA PHE A 364 5.01 -18.34 3.46
C PHE A 364 4.57 -18.69 4.88
N TYR A 365 3.55 -18.00 5.37
CA TYR A 365 2.92 -18.30 6.65
C TYR A 365 2.04 -19.55 6.54
N GLY A 366 2.10 -20.40 7.55
CA GLY A 366 1.36 -21.64 7.66
C GLY A 366 0.84 -21.90 9.08
N PRO A 367 0.22 -23.07 9.32
CA PRO A 367 -0.47 -23.37 10.57
C PRO A 367 0.44 -23.51 11.80
N TYR A 368 1.76 -23.52 11.60
CA TYR A 368 2.77 -23.62 12.65
C TYR A 368 3.50 -22.31 12.91
N ASP A 369 3.29 -21.30 12.07
CA ASP A 369 3.66 -19.95 12.42
C ASP A 369 2.72 -19.52 13.55
N GLY A 370 3.28 -18.97 14.63
CA GLY A 370 2.45 -18.27 15.60
C GLY A 370 1.61 -17.27 14.80
N ALA A 371 0.29 -17.24 15.03
CA ALA A 371 -0.59 -16.29 14.35
C ALA A 371 0.15 -14.97 14.19
N GLY A 372 0.28 -14.51 12.94
CA GLY A 372 1.02 -13.30 12.59
C GLY A 372 0.59 -12.12 13.46
N ASP A 373 1.26 -10.99 13.33
CA ASP A 373 1.12 -9.87 14.26
C ASP A 373 -0.29 -9.69 14.85
N VAL A 374 -0.42 -9.95 16.15
CA VAL A 374 -1.74 -10.18 16.76
C VAL A 374 -2.35 -8.91 17.33
N GLY A 375 -1.72 -7.75 17.13
CA GLY A 375 -2.16 -6.49 17.75
C GLY A 375 -1.96 -6.42 19.27
N ASP A 376 -1.70 -7.55 19.93
CA ASP A 376 -1.48 -7.67 21.37
C ASP A 376 0.02 -7.65 21.70
N PRO A 377 0.56 -6.54 22.22
CA PRO A 377 1.97 -6.41 22.62
C PRO A 377 2.37 -7.34 23.77
N SER A 378 1.39 -7.90 24.49
CA SER A 378 1.65 -8.83 25.60
C SER A 378 1.81 -10.28 25.13
N ARG A 379 1.45 -10.59 23.88
CA ARG A 379 1.60 -11.94 23.35
C ARG A 379 3.07 -12.24 23.07
N ARG A 380 3.56 -13.31 23.67
CA ARG A 380 4.88 -13.87 23.34
C ARG A 380 4.86 -14.52 21.95
N LEU A 381 5.82 -14.15 21.11
CA LEU A 381 6.11 -14.82 19.85
C LEU A 381 6.96 -16.08 20.09
N ASP A 382 6.56 -17.18 19.44
CA ASP A 382 7.34 -18.43 19.41
C ASP A 382 8.33 -18.47 18.23
N GLY A 383 8.22 -17.51 17.30
CA GLY A 383 9.09 -17.31 16.14
C GLY A 383 8.43 -16.37 15.13
N ALA A 384 9.23 -15.70 14.30
CA ALA A 384 8.76 -14.86 13.19
C ALA A 384 9.87 -14.70 12.14
N TRP A 385 9.49 -14.47 10.89
CA TRP A 385 10.40 -14.02 9.84
C TRP A 385 10.49 -12.48 9.86
N GLU A 386 11.62 -11.92 9.43
CA GLU A 386 11.71 -10.48 9.14
C GLU A 386 10.69 -10.15 8.04
N ARG A 387 9.95 -9.04 8.19
CA ARG A 387 9.04 -8.54 7.17
C ARG A 387 9.79 -7.58 6.24
N PRO A 388 10.04 -7.93 4.96
CA PRO A 388 10.72 -7.06 4.01
C PRO A 388 9.81 -5.93 3.48
N LEU A 389 10.40 -5.05 2.67
CA LEU A 389 9.65 -4.00 1.95
C LEU A 389 8.88 -4.62 0.77
N SER A 390 9.53 -5.50 -0.01
CA SER A 390 8.86 -6.28 -1.04
C SER A 390 8.37 -7.61 -0.47
N VAL A 391 7.05 -7.81 -0.41
CA VAL A 391 6.43 -9.04 0.11
C VAL A 391 5.61 -9.77 -0.94
N THR A 392 5.48 -11.08 -0.78
CA THR A 392 4.79 -11.99 -1.72
C THR A 392 3.29 -11.72 -1.85
N TYR A 393 2.68 -11.12 -0.83
CA TYR A 393 1.26 -10.75 -0.77
C TYR A 393 1.04 -9.26 -1.07
N CYS A 394 2.04 -8.57 -1.65
CA CYS A 394 1.86 -7.23 -2.18
C CYS A 394 0.99 -7.27 -3.43
N GLY A 395 -0.17 -6.62 -3.34
CA GLY A 395 -1.14 -6.61 -4.41
C GLY A 395 -0.74 -5.68 -5.56
N TYR A 396 -0.29 -4.49 -5.21
CA TYR A 396 0.31 -3.52 -6.11
C TYR A 396 1.15 -2.52 -5.30
N ALA A 397 2.08 -1.86 -5.98
CA ALA A 397 2.83 -0.77 -5.42
C ALA A 397 2.89 0.41 -6.40
N PHE A 398 3.01 1.62 -5.88
CA PHE A 398 3.11 2.79 -6.73
C PHE A 398 4.06 3.85 -6.19
N VAL A 399 4.51 4.70 -7.11
CA VAL A 399 5.08 6.02 -6.82
C VAL A 399 4.24 7.05 -7.56
N ALA A 400 3.45 7.82 -6.83
CA ALA A 400 2.73 8.97 -7.37
C ALA A 400 3.62 10.20 -7.27
N GLN A 401 3.69 10.99 -8.35
CA GLN A 401 4.62 12.10 -8.51
C GLN A 401 3.87 13.37 -8.94
N ALA A 402 4.00 14.45 -8.17
CA ALA A 402 3.48 15.78 -8.49
C ALA A 402 4.61 16.71 -8.96
N ARG A 403 4.43 17.36 -10.12
CA ARG A 403 5.49 18.14 -10.80
C ARG A 403 5.04 19.57 -11.05
N SER A 404 5.39 20.46 -10.12
CA SER A 404 4.91 21.85 -10.06
C SER A 404 5.22 22.73 -11.28
N TRP A 405 6.16 22.32 -12.12
CA TRP A 405 6.52 23.03 -13.35
C TRP A 405 5.70 22.62 -14.59
N LEU A 406 4.82 21.63 -14.46
CA LEU A 406 3.93 21.16 -15.52
C LEU A 406 2.46 21.38 -15.16
N PRO A 407 1.56 21.60 -16.14
CA PRO A 407 0.12 21.70 -15.90
C PRO A 407 -0.46 20.38 -15.39
N ASP A 408 -1.62 20.42 -14.75
CA ASP A 408 -2.27 19.29 -14.08
C ASP A 408 -2.40 18.02 -14.93
N GLU A 409 -2.78 18.18 -16.20
CA GLU A 409 -2.97 17.06 -17.12
C GLU A 409 -1.68 16.29 -17.40
N VAL A 410 -0.53 16.94 -17.27
CA VAL A 410 0.78 16.37 -17.61
C VAL A 410 1.63 16.13 -16.36
N GLY A 411 1.59 17.02 -15.39
CA GLY A 411 2.50 17.04 -14.24
C GLY A 411 2.31 15.88 -13.28
N GLY A 412 1.09 15.38 -13.13
CA GLY A 412 0.82 14.22 -12.29
C GLY A 412 1.16 12.92 -12.98
N LEU A 413 1.98 12.10 -12.34
CA LEU A 413 2.37 10.79 -12.87
C LEU A 413 2.26 9.72 -11.79
N LEU A 414 1.42 8.72 -12.04
CA LEU A 414 1.35 7.49 -11.27
C LEU A 414 2.25 6.45 -11.93
N TRP A 415 3.33 6.07 -11.25
CA TRP A 415 4.14 4.91 -11.62
C TRP A 415 3.56 3.71 -10.89
N LEU A 416 2.92 2.78 -11.60
CA LEU A 416 2.20 1.64 -11.01
C LEU A 416 2.90 0.33 -11.36
N GLY A 417 3.27 -0.43 -10.33
CA GLY A 417 3.64 -1.84 -10.41
C GLY A 417 2.53 -2.72 -9.86
N LEU A 418 2.23 -3.82 -10.53
CA LEU A 418 1.22 -4.80 -10.13
C LEU A 418 1.92 -6.06 -9.61
N ASP A 419 1.37 -6.68 -8.56
CA ASP A 419 2.05 -7.72 -7.76
C ASP A 419 3.29 -7.15 -7.05
N LYS A 420 4.18 -8.02 -6.54
CA LYS A 420 5.27 -7.60 -5.68
C LYS A 420 6.32 -6.71 -6.37
N PRO A 421 6.82 -5.65 -5.71
CA PRO A 421 7.72 -4.67 -6.34
C PRO A 421 9.00 -5.25 -6.93
N SER A 422 9.54 -6.32 -6.31
CA SER A 422 10.77 -6.96 -6.75
C SER A 422 10.64 -7.64 -8.12
N ASP A 423 9.44 -8.10 -8.49
CA ASP A 423 9.15 -8.85 -9.73
C ASP A 423 8.10 -8.15 -10.61
N THR A 424 8.06 -6.81 -10.58
CA THR A 424 7.15 -6.00 -11.40
C THR A 424 7.86 -4.89 -12.18
N VAL A 425 7.11 -4.22 -13.05
CA VAL A 425 7.54 -3.03 -13.81
C VAL A 425 6.64 -1.87 -13.43
N PHE A 426 7.23 -0.73 -13.05
CA PHE A 426 6.44 0.48 -12.79
C PHE A 426 6.12 1.20 -14.11
N ILE A 427 4.86 1.08 -14.55
CA ILE A 427 4.36 1.67 -15.79
C ILE A 427 3.79 3.09 -15.48
N PRO A 428 4.12 4.13 -16.26
CA PRO A 428 3.66 5.49 -16.00
C PRO A 428 2.25 5.79 -16.55
N TYR A 429 1.40 6.37 -15.71
CA TYR A 429 0.04 6.82 -16.02
C TYR A 429 -0.11 8.30 -15.64
N HIS A 430 -0.40 9.16 -16.60
CA HIS A 430 -0.57 10.59 -16.35
C HIS A 430 -1.92 10.89 -15.69
N ALA A 431 -1.97 11.80 -14.72
CA ALA A 431 -3.20 12.20 -14.03
C ALA A 431 -4.28 12.75 -14.99
N GLY A 432 -3.86 13.36 -16.11
CA GLY A 432 -4.77 13.89 -17.12
C GLY A 432 -5.42 12.87 -18.05
N LEU A 433 -5.13 11.58 -17.90
CA LEU A 433 -5.80 10.55 -18.72
C LEU A 433 -7.32 10.53 -18.45
N THR A 434 -8.07 9.84 -19.32
CA THR A 434 -9.55 9.78 -19.26
C THR A 434 -10.11 8.38 -18.97
N GLY A 435 -9.24 7.44 -18.63
CA GLY A 435 -9.54 6.03 -18.37
C GLY A 435 -8.26 5.19 -18.41
N LEU A 436 -8.16 4.21 -17.52
CA LEU A 436 -7.03 3.28 -17.51
C LEU A 436 -7.16 2.24 -18.63
N PRO A 437 -6.08 1.52 -18.98
CA PRO A 437 -6.20 0.33 -19.81
C PRO A 437 -7.08 -0.72 -19.12
N GLU A 438 -7.99 -1.34 -19.87
CA GLU A 438 -8.95 -2.33 -19.35
C GLU A 438 -8.27 -3.46 -18.56
N SER A 439 -7.09 -3.91 -19.01
CA SER A 439 -6.31 -4.96 -18.35
C SER A 439 -5.92 -4.61 -16.89
N VAL A 440 -5.87 -3.33 -16.53
CA VAL A 440 -5.56 -2.85 -15.17
C VAL A 440 -6.82 -2.79 -14.30
N GLU A 441 -7.99 -2.60 -14.92
CA GLU A 441 -9.29 -2.49 -14.25
C GLU A 441 -10.02 -3.84 -14.11
N VAL A 442 -9.54 -4.90 -14.78
CA VAL A 442 -10.12 -6.24 -14.74
C VAL A 442 -9.20 -7.20 -13.98
N VAL A 443 -9.60 -7.55 -12.75
CA VAL A 443 -8.95 -8.56 -11.92
C VAL A 443 -10.00 -9.41 -11.21
N ASP A 444 -9.83 -10.73 -11.26
CA ASP A 444 -10.48 -11.71 -10.39
C ASP A 444 -9.37 -12.59 -9.81
N THR A 445 -9.03 -12.42 -8.53
CA THR A 445 -7.95 -13.17 -7.87
C THR A 445 -8.31 -14.65 -7.62
N ALA A 446 -9.57 -15.04 -7.83
CA ALA A 446 -10.01 -16.43 -7.76
C ALA A 446 -9.97 -17.13 -9.14
N ARG A 447 -9.74 -16.40 -10.24
CA ARG A 447 -9.72 -16.97 -11.59
C ARG A 447 -8.58 -16.41 -12.42
N PHE A 448 -7.61 -17.27 -12.75
CA PHE A 448 -6.52 -16.92 -13.65
C PHE A 448 -7.04 -16.40 -15.00
N SER A 449 -6.53 -15.24 -15.44
CA SER A 449 -6.87 -14.65 -16.74
C SER A 449 -5.67 -13.96 -17.37
N ARG A 450 -5.43 -14.21 -18.66
CA ARG A 450 -4.42 -13.48 -19.45
C ARG A 450 -4.87 -12.07 -19.84
N GLU A 451 -6.14 -11.73 -19.65
CA GLU A 451 -6.67 -10.37 -19.88
C GLU A 451 -6.32 -9.41 -18.74
N SER A 452 -6.06 -9.95 -17.54
CA SER A 452 -5.67 -9.18 -16.38
C SER A 452 -4.17 -8.91 -16.37
N ALA A 453 -3.81 -7.63 -16.26
CA ALA A 453 -2.42 -7.20 -16.11
C ALA A 453 -1.82 -7.75 -14.81
N TRP A 454 -2.59 -7.77 -13.72
CA TRP A 454 -2.13 -8.27 -12.42
C TRP A 454 -1.71 -9.75 -12.51
N TRP A 455 -2.52 -10.60 -13.16
CA TRP A 455 -2.19 -12.03 -13.35
C TRP A 455 -0.92 -12.25 -14.18
N ALA A 456 -0.55 -11.33 -15.07
CA ALA A 456 0.70 -11.43 -15.83
C ALA A 456 1.92 -11.31 -14.92
N PHE A 457 1.91 -10.32 -14.03
CA PHE A 457 2.99 -10.11 -13.06
C PHE A 457 3.00 -11.20 -11.99
N ASN A 458 1.84 -11.48 -11.39
CA ASN A 458 1.71 -12.50 -10.35
C ASN A 458 2.13 -13.91 -10.83
N PHE A 459 1.74 -14.31 -12.04
CA PHE A 459 2.14 -15.60 -12.60
C PHE A 459 3.66 -15.72 -12.72
N LEU A 460 4.31 -14.72 -13.32
CA LEU A 460 5.75 -14.77 -13.56
C LEU A 460 6.54 -14.72 -12.25
N SER A 461 6.13 -13.85 -11.32
CA SER A 461 6.68 -13.73 -9.97
C SER A 461 6.65 -15.07 -9.21
N ASN A 462 5.50 -15.77 -9.24
CA ASN A 462 5.36 -17.08 -8.60
C ASN A 462 6.18 -18.16 -9.31
N TYR A 463 6.18 -18.19 -10.64
CA TYR A 463 6.95 -19.17 -11.41
C TYR A 463 8.46 -19.01 -11.20
N ALA A 464 8.94 -17.77 -11.12
CA ALA A 464 10.34 -17.46 -10.88
C ALA A 464 10.87 -18.04 -9.58
N GLY A 465 10.03 -18.20 -8.55
CA GLY A 465 10.40 -18.80 -7.26
C GLY A 465 11.04 -20.19 -7.37
N LEU A 466 10.75 -20.97 -8.43
CA LEU A 466 11.34 -22.30 -8.66
C LEU A 466 12.86 -22.26 -8.84
N LYS A 467 13.38 -21.19 -9.47
CA LYS A 467 14.82 -20.95 -9.70
C LYS A 467 15.13 -19.46 -9.59
N TYR A 468 14.76 -18.88 -8.44
CA TYR A 468 14.72 -17.43 -8.25
C TYR A 468 15.96 -16.70 -8.75
N SER A 469 17.16 -17.03 -8.26
CA SER A 469 18.39 -16.34 -8.68
C SER A 469 18.67 -16.33 -10.18
N TYR A 470 18.15 -17.28 -10.94
CA TYR A 470 18.31 -17.35 -12.40
C TYR A 470 17.20 -16.56 -13.10
N MET A 471 15.94 -16.87 -12.80
CA MET A 471 14.78 -16.26 -13.47
C MET A 471 14.63 -14.79 -13.10
N HIS A 472 14.85 -14.44 -11.83
CA HIS A 472 14.79 -13.07 -11.34
C HIS A 472 15.82 -12.17 -12.06
N ALA A 473 17.01 -12.69 -12.41
CA ALA A 473 17.99 -11.90 -13.15
C ALA A 473 17.46 -11.44 -14.53
N GLU A 474 16.71 -12.29 -15.22
CA GLU A 474 16.09 -11.97 -16.52
C GLU A 474 14.86 -11.07 -16.37
N ILE A 475 14.10 -11.24 -15.29
CA ILE A 475 13.01 -10.32 -14.90
C ILE A 475 13.58 -8.92 -14.68
N VAL A 476 14.67 -8.80 -13.92
CA VAL A 476 15.37 -7.53 -13.68
C VAL A 476 15.88 -6.92 -14.98
N GLU A 477 16.44 -7.71 -15.90
CA GLU A 477 16.91 -7.22 -17.19
C GLU A 477 15.77 -6.59 -18.01
N LEU A 478 14.65 -7.29 -18.19
CA LEU A 478 13.50 -6.78 -18.92
C LEU A 478 12.89 -5.55 -18.24
N ARG A 479 12.76 -5.58 -16.91
CA ARG A 479 12.29 -4.45 -16.12
C ARG A 479 13.16 -3.21 -16.32
N GLU A 480 14.47 -3.36 -16.21
CA GLU A 480 15.42 -2.27 -16.41
C GLU A 480 15.34 -1.67 -17.81
N GLU A 481 15.14 -2.50 -18.83
CA GLU A 481 14.95 -2.03 -20.20
C GLU A 481 13.67 -1.20 -20.33
N LEU A 482 12.54 -1.72 -19.84
CA LEU A 482 11.23 -1.07 -19.93
C LEU A 482 11.19 0.25 -19.16
N GLU A 483 11.60 0.26 -17.89
CA GLU A 483 11.55 1.47 -17.05
C GLU A 483 12.48 2.57 -17.56
N LYS A 484 13.67 2.22 -18.07
CA LYS A 484 14.55 3.20 -18.72
C LYS A 484 13.94 3.73 -20.01
N GLY A 485 13.32 2.87 -20.81
CA GLY A 485 12.61 3.28 -22.01
C GLY A 485 11.52 4.29 -21.71
N PHE A 486 10.67 4.02 -20.72
CA PHE A 486 9.62 4.94 -20.29
C PHE A 486 10.17 6.31 -19.89
N LEU A 487 11.24 6.35 -19.10
CA LEU A 487 11.87 7.61 -18.67
C LEU A 487 12.52 8.38 -19.83
N GLN A 488 13.15 7.68 -20.77
CA GLN A 488 13.76 8.29 -21.95
C GLN A 488 12.72 8.94 -22.86
N ASP A 489 11.59 8.26 -23.06
CA ASP A 489 10.52 8.72 -23.94
C ASP A 489 9.60 9.76 -23.28
N LEU A 490 9.58 9.82 -21.95
CA LEU A 490 8.68 10.68 -21.17
C LEU A 490 8.74 12.13 -21.62
N ALA A 491 9.94 12.72 -21.70
CA ALA A 491 10.09 14.12 -22.07
C ALA A 491 9.60 14.42 -23.52
N VAL A 492 9.71 13.46 -24.43
CA VAL A 492 9.21 13.59 -25.81
C VAL A 492 7.68 13.56 -25.81
N ALA A 493 7.10 12.59 -25.10
CA ALA A 493 5.66 12.44 -24.97
C ALA A 493 5.03 13.69 -24.34
N GLU A 494 5.64 14.21 -23.27
CA GLU A 494 5.13 15.37 -22.56
C GLU A 494 5.21 16.65 -23.39
N ARG A 495 6.29 16.88 -24.16
CA ARG A 495 6.34 18.00 -25.10
C ARG A 495 5.21 17.95 -26.11
N ARG A 496 4.86 16.75 -26.58
CA ARG A 496 3.72 16.57 -27.49
C ARG A 496 2.39 16.81 -26.77
N ALA A 497 2.23 16.31 -25.55
CA ALA A 497 1.03 16.54 -24.75
C ALA A 497 0.81 18.03 -24.47
N LEU A 498 1.86 18.76 -24.09
CA LEU A 498 1.84 20.21 -23.89
C LEU A 498 1.47 20.98 -25.16
N ALA A 499 2.02 20.58 -26.31
CA ALA A 499 1.67 21.19 -27.59
C ALA A 499 0.20 20.96 -27.97
N LEU A 500 -0.35 19.77 -27.68
CA LEU A 500 -1.78 19.48 -27.86
C LEU A 500 -2.64 20.26 -26.87
N LEU A 501 -2.21 20.39 -25.62
CA LEU A 501 -2.93 21.09 -24.55
C LEU A 501 -3.12 22.57 -24.88
N ALA A 502 -2.11 23.20 -25.50
CA ALA A 502 -2.20 24.58 -25.96
C ALA A 502 -3.27 24.81 -27.06
N VAL A 503 -3.72 23.74 -27.71
CA VAL A 503 -4.75 23.78 -28.76
C VAL A 503 -6.10 23.34 -28.22
N ASP A 504 -6.13 22.20 -27.53
CA ASP A 504 -7.34 21.52 -27.06
C ASP A 504 -6.98 20.50 -25.98
N ALA A 505 -7.45 20.73 -24.74
CA ALA A 505 -7.22 19.84 -23.61
C ALA A 505 -7.70 18.42 -23.89
N ALA A 506 -8.83 18.23 -24.59
CA ALA A 506 -9.34 16.89 -24.90
C ALA A 506 -8.37 16.09 -25.78
N LYS A 507 -7.65 16.75 -26.70
CA LYS A 507 -6.63 16.09 -27.53
C LYS A 507 -5.40 15.68 -26.74
N ALA A 508 -4.95 16.52 -25.80
CA ALA A 508 -3.85 16.17 -24.92
C ALA A 508 -4.20 14.96 -24.05
N ARG A 509 -5.37 15.00 -23.38
CA ARG A 509 -5.86 13.91 -22.55
C ARG A 509 -6.03 12.61 -23.35
N ALA A 510 -6.62 12.67 -24.55
CA ALA A 510 -6.74 11.50 -25.43
C ALA A 510 -5.38 10.92 -25.85
N TYR A 511 -4.39 11.77 -26.14
CA TYR A 511 -3.04 11.33 -26.45
C TYR A 511 -2.36 10.63 -25.26
N LEU A 512 -2.51 11.16 -24.04
CA LEU A 512 -1.96 10.56 -22.83
C LEU A 512 -2.65 9.23 -22.49
N THR A 513 -3.96 9.14 -22.64
CA THR A 513 -4.72 7.88 -22.51
C THR A 513 -4.19 6.82 -23.48
N GLU A 514 -3.97 7.18 -24.74
CA GLU A 514 -3.46 6.24 -25.75
C GLU A 514 -1.98 5.88 -25.54
N LEU A 515 -1.19 6.79 -24.98
CA LEU A 515 0.18 6.47 -24.56
C LEU A 515 0.19 5.42 -23.44
N ALA A 516 -0.65 5.60 -22.40
CA ALA A 516 -0.77 4.64 -21.32
C ALA A 516 -1.21 3.26 -21.84
N ARG A 517 -2.23 3.19 -22.69
CA ARG A 517 -2.69 1.93 -23.31
C ARG A 517 -1.60 1.20 -24.08
N ARG A 518 -0.83 1.92 -24.91
CA ARG A 518 0.26 1.32 -25.68
C ARG A 518 1.39 0.83 -24.78
N ASN A 519 1.82 1.63 -23.82
CA ASN A 519 2.86 1.24 -22.87
C ASN A 519 2.46 -0.02 -22.08
N THR A 520 1.21 -0.09 -21.62
CA THR A 520 0.69 -1.26 -20.90
C THR A 520 0.60 -2.48 -21.80
N ALA A 521 0.02 -2.35 -23.00
CA ALA A 521 -0.11 -3.46 -23.94
C ALA A 521 1.26 -4.04 -24.36
N ASP A 522 2.22 -3.18 -24.71
CA ASP A 522 3.57 -3.58 -25.08
C ASP A 522 4.30 -4.24 -23.90
N THR A 523 4.13 -3.71 -22.69
CA THR A 523 4.69 -4.32 -21.47
C THR A 523 4.13 -5.72 -21.24
N LEU A 524 2.80 -5.88 -21.27
CA LEU A 524 2.17 -7.18 -21.04
C LEU A 524 2.54 -8.21 -22.10
N ALA A 525 2.63 -7.80 -23.37
CA ALA A 525 3.07 -8.68 -24.45
C ALA A 525 4.50 -9.19 -24.21
N ARG A 526 5.41 -8.30 -23.82
CA ARG A 526 6.81 -8.65 -23.50
C ARG A 526 6.93 -9.47 -22.22
N TRP A 527 6.11 -9.18 -21.21
CA TRP A 527 6.09 -9.90 -19.94
C TRP A 527 5.60 -11.34 -20.10
N TRP A 528 4.51 -11.55 -20.85
CA TRP A 528 4.06 -12.89 -21.22
C TRP A 528 5.07 -13.62 -22.10
N GLY A 529 5.74 -12.90 -23.02
CA GLY A 529 6.84 -13.46 -23.80
C GLY A 529 8.01 -13.93 -22.94
N LEU A 530 8.37 -13.18 -21.89
CA LEU A 530 9.37 -13.59 -20.91
C LEU A 530 8.89 -14.81 -20.12
N ALA A 531 7.63 -14.85 -19.69
CA ALA A 531 7.06 -16.00 -19.00
C ALA A 531 7.14 -17.28 -19.85
N ASP A 532 6.72 -17.21 -21.12
CA ASP A 532 6.83 -18.33 -22.07
C ASP A 532 8.30 -18.75 -22.27
N HIS A 533 9.22 -17.78 -22.36
CA HIS A 533 10.66 -18.04 -22.46
C HIS A 533 11.22 -18.78 -21.24
N LEU A 534 10.92 -18.30 -20.03
CA LEU A 534 11.45 -18.85 -18.78
C LEU A 534 10.90 -20.26 -18.51
N ILE A 535 9.64 -20.53 -18.86
CA ILE A 535 9.05 -21.88 -18.79
C ILE A 535 9.88 -22.86 -19.62
N VAL A 536 10.22 -22.50 -20.86
CA VAL A 536 11.01 -23.36 -21.74
C VAL A 536 12.45 -23.45 -21.24
N LYS A 537 13.09 -22.32 -20.94
CA LYS A 537 14.51 -22.26 -20.58
C LYS A 537 14.85 -23.01 -19.31
N TYR A 538 13.95 -23.03 -18.32
CA TYR A 538 14.22 -23.62 -17.00
C TYR A 538 13.39 -24.88 -16.67
N ASN A 539 12.77 -25.48 -17.69
CA ASN A 539 11.88 -26.63 -17.54
C ASN A 539 12.54 -27.81 -16.78
N ASP A 540 11.77 -28.45 -15.90
CA ASP A 540 12.16 -29.64 -15.11
C ASP A 540 13.49 -29.52 -14.37
N GLY A 541 13.88 -28.29 -13.99
CA GLY A 541 15.12 -28.06 -13.26
C GLY A 541 16.38 -27.97 -14.14
N LEU A 542 16.24 -28.15 -15.45
CA LEU A 542 17.30 -28.08 -16.46
C LEU A 542 17.47 -26.66 -17.00
N LEU A 543 18.55 -26.43 -17.71
CA LEU A 543 18.77 -25.28 -18.57
C LEU A 543 18.63 -25.73 -20.04
N ASN A 544 17.68 -25.14 -20.74
CA ASN A 544 17.44 -25.37 -22.16
C ASN A 544 17.92 -24.16 -22.95
N GLU A 545 18.73 -24.43 -23.97
CA GLU A 545 19.15 -23.44 -24.96
C GLU A 545 18.71 -23.91 -26.35
N GLU A 546 18.54 -22.97 -27.28
CA GLU A 546 18.23 -23.32 -28.67
C GLU A 546 19.30 -24.26 -29.24
N GLY A 547 18.87 -25.42 -29.73
CA GLY A 547 19.77 -26.48 -30.21
C GLY A 547 20.47 -27.32 -29.12
N LYS A 548 20.27 -27.02 -27.83
CA LYS A 548 20.84 -27.75 -26.68
C LYS A 548 19.83 -27.86 -25.52
N MET A 549 18.84 -28.71 -25.70
CA MET A 549 17.89 -29.06 -24.64
C MET A 549 18.56 -29.91 -23.55
N GLY A 550 18.29 -29.58 -22.29
CA GLY A 550 18.51 -30.44 -21.13
C GLY A 550 19.90 -30.40 -20.52
N GLN A 551 20.35 -29.23 -20.04
CA GLN A 551 21.61 -29.09 -19.32
C GLN A 551 21.37 -29.08 -17.80
N PRO A 552 22.03 -29.96 -17.01
CA PRO A 552 21.80 -30.00 -15.57
C PRO A 552 22.40 -28.78 -14.88
N LEU A 553 21.56 -27.97 -14.23
CA LEU A 553 22.03 -26.90 -13.34
C LEU A 553 22.45 -27.45 -11.96
N GLY A 554 21.66 -28.39 -11.43
CA GLY A 554 21.86 -28.96 -10.10
C GLY A 554 21.61 -27.96 -8.96
N TYR A 555 21.86 -28.41 -7.73
CA TYR A 555 21.86 -27.55 -6.55
C TYR A 555 23.26 -27.02 -6.26
N PRO A 556 23.41 -25.78 -5.75
CA PRO A 556 24.72 -25.27 -5.33
C PRO A 556 25.35 -26.14 -4.26
N ARG A 557 26.67 -26.30 -4.32
CA ARG A 557 27.44 -27.13 -3.38
C ARG A 557 27.22 -26.74 -1.92
N ASP A 558 27.20 -25.44 -1.64
CA ASP A 558 27.05 -24.94 -0.28
C ASP A 558 25.67 -25.29 0.27
N TRP A 559 24.61 -25.17 -0.54
CA TRP A 559 23.28 -25.61 -0.14
C TRP A 559 23.23 -27.14 0.07
N LEU A 560 23.80 -27.94 -0.84
CA LEU A 560 23.88 -29.38 -0.69
C LEU A 560 24.53 -29.79 0.64
N SER A 561 25.55 -29.06 1.10
CA SER A 561 26.24 -29.34 2.35
C SER A 561 25.35 -29.20 3.60
N THR A 562 24.26 -28.44 3.51
CA THR A 562 23.26 -28.26 4.57
C THR A 562 22.16 -29.33 4.56
N THR A 563 22.10 -30.14 3.51
CA THR A 563 21.11 -31.20 3.35
C THR A 563 21.66 -32.56 3.80
N SER A 564 20.84 -33.61 3.66
CA SER A 564 21.29 -34.99 3.85
C SER A 564 22.18 -35.52 2.71
N TRP A 565 22.41 -34.73 1.65
CA TRP A 565 23.21 -35.12 0.48
C TRP A 565 24.63 -35.63 0.82
N PRO A 566 25.44 -34.97 1.69
CA PRO A 566 26.79 -35.43 2.02
C PRO A 566 26.81 -36.83 2.67
N THR A 567 25.71 -37.21 3.32
CA THR A 567 25.52 -38.50 3.98
C THR A 567 24.57 -39.43 3.22
N GLY A 568 24.21 -39.06 1.98
CA GLY A 568 23.27 -39.81 1.16
C GLY A 568 23.74 -41.24 0.87
N PRO A 569 22.87 -42.09 0.31
CA PRO A 569 23.20 -43.48 0.03
C PRO A 569 24.30 -43.57 -1.03
N THR A 570 25.52 -43.90 -0.60
CA THR A 570 26.67 -44.19 -1.48
C THR A 570 27.01 -45.69 -1.53
N THR A 571 26.24 -46.50 -0.81
CA THR A 571 26.42 -47.95 -0.65
C THR A 571 25.06 -48.65 -0.63
N TYR A 572 25.00 -49.91 -1.07
CA TYR A 572 23.79 -50.75 -0.97
C TYR A 572 23.49 -51.21 0.46
N GLU A 573 24.46 -51.06 1.38
CA GLU A 573 24.28 -51.37 2.78
C GLU A 573 23.30 -50.37 3.42
N ARG A 574 22.28 -50.91 4.10
CA ARG A 574 21.32 -50.12 4.88
C ARG A 574 22.05 -49.52 6.09
N ARG A 575 22.15 -48.18 6.12
CA ARG A 575 22.69 -47.43 7.27
C ARG A 575 21.62 -47.17 8.32
#